data_AF-A0A6A3MST5-F1
#
_entry.id   AF-A0A6A3MST5-F1
#
_cell.length_a   1.000
_cell.length_b   1.000
_cell.length_c   1.000
_cell.angle_alpha   90.00
_cell.angle_beta   90.00
_cell.angle_gamma   90.00
#
_symmetry.space_group_name_H-M   'P 1'
#
loop_
_entity.id
_entity.type
_entity.pdbx_description
1 polymer ?
#
loop_
_entity_poly.entity_id
_entity_poly.type
_entity_poly.pdbx_seq_one_letter_code
_entity_poly.pdbx_strand_id
1 'polypeptide(L)'
;MTVLLPSFIADGNWFLLALSLPVAALGALLHSRWRVHFGDVSRRSTKRLYLLWALLVLSSVLGVLGVSLEVYHARGCPNSSVFRYEIENLARFVYELCARQHVPYWAAFGNLLFVMRGQRRIPAGDTDSDIGVVKTDFMRQFGSVGNFSEVVRREAYLELQKPVYVVYHTERELVQIYLDEETKGSHADIWFYREEVDKESGVKWLVNDDRTIRGKWLLYDQVLPLHEEPAFFLNVPVTVPRNASYLARAEYGPNYMTPLTMRMECIENMINGYTFYKTPFTMKLRYATLFVVFVAALTLLAANFIPPLSRALQIQKRKTGARSGSPPQDKYFA
;
A
#
# COMPACT_ATOMS: atom_id res chain seq x y z
N MET A 1 2.06 2.34 6.58
CA MET A 1 2.53 1.72 7.85
C MET A 1 3.84 0.93 7.70
N THR A 2 4.60 1.12 6.61
CA THR A 2 5.85 0.40 6.24
C THR A 2 7.12 0.84 6.99
N VAL A 3 7.04 1.96 7.71
CA VAL A 3 8.15 2.73 8.29
C VAL A 3 9.12 1.96 9.19
N LEU A 4 8.72 0.82 9.76
CA LEU A 4 9.49 0.03 10.74
C LEU A 4 10.06 -1.29 10.20
N LEU A 5 9.79 -1.64 8.94
CA LEU A 5 10.34 -2.87 8.34
C LEU A 5 11.72 -2.60 7.72
N PRO A 6 12.69 -3.53 7.82
CA PRO A 6 13.93 -3.48 7.04
C PRO A 6 13.63 -3.30 5.54
N SER A 7 14.44 -2.50 4.85
CA SER A 7 14.19 -2.14 3.44
C SER A 7 14.05 -3.36 2.51
N PHE A 8 14.85 -4.41 2.73
CA PHE A 8 14.75 -5.66 1.97
C PHE A 8 13.44 -6.42 2.20
N ILE A 9 12.79 -6.23 3.35
CA ILE A 9 11.48 -6.81 3.67
C ILE A 9 10.38 -5.98 3.01
N ALA A 10 10.44 -4.66 3.18
CA ALA A 10 9.42 -3.77 2.67
C ALA A 10 9.42 -3.65 1.14
N ASP A 11 10.58 -3.76 0.49
CA ASP A 11 10.68 -3.74 -0.98
C ASP A 11 10.67 -5.13 -1.64
N GLY A 12 10.54 -6.22 -0.86
CA GLY A 12 10.49 -7.58 -1.40
C GLY A 12 9.20 -7.88 -2.18
N ASN A 13 9.31 -8.56 -3.35
CA ASN A 13 8.14 -9.15 -4.00
C ASN A 13 7.79 -10.48 -3.33
N TRP A 14 6.97 -10.39 -2.27
CA TRP A 14 6.55 -11.53 -1.46
C TRP A 14 5.79 -12.60 -2.25
N PHE A 15 5.06 -12.25 -3.31
CA PHE A 15 4.37 -13.22 -4.15
C PHE A 15 5.34 -14.05 -4.99
N LEU A 16 6.36 -13.42 -5.60
CA LEU A 16 7.41 -14.15 -6.34
C LEU A 16 8.34 -14.92 -5.41
N LEU A 17 8.58 -14.45 -4.18
CA LEU A 17 9.32 -15.22 -3.18
C LEU A 17 8.52 -16.45 -2.74
N ALA A 18 7.23 -16.29 -2.42
CA ALA A 18 6.34 -17.38 -2.04
C ALA A 18 6.13 -18.41 -3.16
N LEU A 19 6.18 -17.99 -4.43
CA LEU A 19 6.09 -18.84 -5.62
C LEU A 19 7.15 -19.95 -5.65
N SER A 20 8.32 -19.73 -5.03
CA SER A 20 9.38 -20.74 -4.94
C SER A 20 8.91 -22.04 -4.27
N LEU A 21 8.02 -21.96 -3.27
CA LEU A 21 7.54 -23.12 -2.50
C LEU A 21 6.67 -24.08 -3.32
N PRO A 22 5.55 -23.68 -3.96
CA PRO A 22 4.76 -24.59 -4.78
C PRO A 22 5.49 -25.04 -6.05
N VAL A 23 6.39 -24.21 -6.61
CA VAL A 23 7.24 -24.62 -7.74
C VAL A 23 8.24 -25.71 -7.32
N ALA A 24 8.88 -25.58 -6.15
CA ALA A 24 9.75 -26.63 -5.61
C ALA A 24 8.96 -27.91 -5.28
N ALA A 25 7.75 -27.79 -4.73
CA ALA A 25 6.87 -28.93 -4.46
C ALA A 25 6.43 -29.65 -5.75
N LEU A 26 6.06 -28.90 -6.81
CA LEU A 26 5.83 -29.46 -8.15
C LEU A 26 7.08 -30.17 -8.66
N GLY A 27 8.27 -29.55 -8.54
CA GLY A 27 9.55 -30.15 -8.88
C GLY A 27 9.76 -31.50 -8.20
N ALA A 28 9.62 -31.57 -6.87
CA ALA A 28 9.76 -32.80 -6.09
C ALA A 28 8.73 -33.88 -6.47
N LEU A 29 7.47 -33.51 -6.69
CA LEU A 29 6.40 -34.44 -7.10
C LEU A 29 6.51 -34.91 -8.56
N LEU A 30 7.25 -34.21 -9.41
CA LEU A 30 7.52 -34.56 -10.81
C LEU A 30 8.83 -35.31 -11.00
N HIS A 31 9.88 -34.99 -10.22
CA HIS A 31 11.21 -35.58 -10.34
C HIS A 31 11.21 -37.08 -9.98
N SER A 32 11.92 -37.88 -10.79
CA SER A 32 11.87 -39.35 -10.71
C SER A 32 12.50 -39.91 -9.44
N ARG A 33 13.62 -39.32 -8.98
CA ARG A 33 14.34 -39.77 -7.78
C ARG A 33 13.72 -39.21 -6.49
N TRP A 34 13.34 -37.93 -6.48
CA TRP A 34 12.86 -37.27 -5.25
C TRP A 34 11.49 -37.76 -4.80
N ARG A 35 10.58 -38.10 -5.74
CA ARG A 35 9.26 -38.64 -5.42
C ARG A 35 9.31 -39.85 -4.48
N VAL A 36 10.34 -40.69 -4.57
CA VAL A 36 10.49 -41.90 -3.73
C VAL A 36 10.64 -41.55 -2.24
N HIS A 37 11.20 -40.38 -1.92
CA HIS A 37 11.42 -39.93 -0.54
C HIS A 37 10.20 -39.22 0.08
N PHE A 38 9.17 -38.86 -0.72
CA PHE A 38 7.96 -38.17 -0.23
C PHE A 38 6.76 -39.11 -0.03
N GLY A 39 7.00 -40.41 0.13
CA GLY A 39 5.99 -41.41 0.46
C GLY A 39 5.10 -41.84 -0.72
N ASP A 40 4.22 -42.81 -0.45
CA ASP A 40 3.51 -43.58 -1.47
C ASP A 40 2.29 -42.85 -2.07
N VAL A 41 2.50 -41.60 -2.49
CA VAL A 41 1.59 -40.88 -3.37
C VAL A 41 1.69 -41.51 -4.76
N SER A 42 1.05 -42.67 -4.90
CA SER A 42 1.09 -43.52 -6.09
C SER A 42 1.02 -42.71 -7.39
N ARG A 43 1.85 -43.10 -8.36
CA ARG A 43 1.98 -42.44 -9.68
C ARG A 43 0.64 -42.20 -10.38
N ARG A 44 -0.39 -43.00 -10.04
CA ARG A 44 -1.76 -42.98 -10.59
C ARG A 44 -2.86 -42.59 -9.59
N SER A 45 -2.51 -42.10 -8.39
CA SER A 45 -3.50 -41.69 -7.38
C SER A 45 -4.24 -40.41 -7.78
N THR A 46 -5.56 -40.38 -7.60
CA THR A 46 -6.38 -39.17 -7.78
C THR A 46 -5.97 -38.05 -6.81
N LYS A 47 -5.56 -38.40 -5.58
CA LYS A 47 -5.02 -37.42 -4.61
C LYS A 47 -3.78 -36.70 -5.16
N ARG A 48 -2.92 -37.42 -5.90
CA ARG A 48 -1.75 -36.84 -6.57
C ARG A 48 -2.14 -35.84 -7.66
N LEU A 49 -3.16 -36.18 -8.45
CA LEU A 49 -3.66 -35.34 -9.54
C LEU A 49 -4.23 -34.02 -8.99
N TYR A 50 -5.07 -34.09 -7.94
CA TYR A 50 -5.60 -32.89 -7.28
C TYR A 50 -4.49 -32.04 -6.64
N LEU A 51 -3.50 -32.65 -6.00
CA LEU A 51 -2.36 -31.93 -5.42
C LEU A 51 -1.52 -31.21 -6.50
N LEU A 52 -1.24 -31.87 -7.63
CA LEU A 52 -0.53 -31.24 -8.75
C LEU A 52 -1.32 -30.07 -9.35
N TRP A 53 -2.64 -30.20 -9.53
CA TRP A 53 -3.48 -29.09 -10.00
C TRP A 53 -3.53 -27.95 -8.98
N ALA A 54 -3.70 -28.24 -7.69
CA ALA A 54 -3.75 -27.23 -6.64
C ALA A 54 -2.43 -26.42 -6.55
N LEU A 55 -1.28 -27.12 -6.57
CA LEU A 55 0.03 -26.47 -6.59
C LEU A 55 0.26 -25.66 -7.88
N LEU A 56 -0.25 -26.11 -9.02
CA LEU A 56 -0.13 -25.40 -10.29
C LEU A 56 -0.99 -24.13 -10.34
N VAL A 57 -2.23 -24.20 -9.86
CA VAL A 57 -3.12 -23.03 -9.72
C VAL A 57 -2.52 -22.04 -8.71
N LEU A 58 -2.03 -22.51 -7.56
CA LEU A 58 -1.37 -21.65 -6.56
C LEU A 58 -0.11 -20.99 -7.14
N SER A 59 0.71 -21.72 -7.90
CA SER A 59 1.87 -21.16 -8.60
C SER A 59 1.45 -20.08 -9.60
N SER A 60 0.37 -20.31 -10.35
CA SER A 60 -0.14 -19.34 -11.32
C SER A 60 -0.73 -18.10 -10.64
N VAL A 61 -1.44 -18.26 -9.52
CA VAL A 61 -1.94 -17.15 -8.68
C VAL A 61 -0.77 -16.30 -8.18
N LEU A 62 0.24 -16.90 -7.57
CA LEU A 62 1.41 -16.18 -7.04
C LEU A 62 2.24 -15.52 -8.15
N GLY A 63 2.40 -16.19 -9.30
CA GLY A 63 3.06 -15.61 -10.47
C GLY A 63 2.32 -14.40 -11.04
N VAL A 64 1.00 -14.50 -11.23
CA VAL A 64 0.17 -13.38 -11.73
C VAL A 64 0.14 -12.24 -10.73
N LEU A 65 -0.02 -12.50 -9.43
CA LEU A 65 0.04 -11.45 -8.40
C LEU A 65 1.41 -10.79 -8.34
N GLY A 66 2.49 -11.58 -8.39
CA GLY A 66 3.87 -11.08 -8.36
C GLY A 66 4.20 -10.18 -9.55
N VAL A 67 3.88 -10.60 -10.78
CA VAL A 67 4.09 -9.78 -11.98
C VAL A 67 3.16 -8.56 -11.98
N SER A 68 1.92 -8.70 -11.51
CA SER A 68 0.99 -7.56 -11.41
C SER A 68 1.48 -6.50 -10.41
N LEU A 69 2.09 -6.94 -9.29
CA LEU A 69 2.72 -6.06 -8.31
C LEU A 69 3.92 -5.32 -8.90
N GLU A 70 4.79 -5.97 -9.69
CA GLU A 70 5.87 -5.26 -10.40
C GLU A 70 5.34 -4.20 -11.38
N VAL A 71 4.30 -4.52 -12.16
CA VAL A 71 3.69 -3.56 -13.09
C VAL A 71 3.02 -2.39 -12.37
N TYR A 72 2.46 -2.63 -11.18
CA TYR A 72 1.89 -1.59 -10.32
C TYR A 72 2.97 -0.73 -9.65
N HIS A 73 4.04 -1.36 -9.16
CA HIS A 73 5.23 -0.72 -8.56
C HIS A 73 5.98 0.17 -9.54
N ALA A 74 6.28 -0.34 -10.73
CA ALA A 74 6.92 0.41 -11.81
C ALA A 74 6.09 1.62 -12.31
N ARG A 75 4.82 1.75 -11.89
CA ARG A 75 3.94 2.89 -12.18
C ARG A 75 3.74 3.84 -10.99
N GLY A 76 4.49 3.67 -9.90
CA GLY A 76 4.38 4.50 -8.70
C GLY A 76 3.13 4.23 -7.87
N CYS A 77 2.63 2.98 -7.91
CA CYS A 77 1.55 2.45 -7.06
C CYS A 77 0.29 3.33 -6.99
N PRO A 78 -0.28 3.73 -8.16
CA PRO A 78 -1.34 4.72 -8.22
C PRO A 78 -2.60 4.30 -7.44
N ASN A 79 -3.05 5.20 -6.57
CA ASN A 79 -4.38 5.19 -5.98
C ASN A 79 -5.44 5.61 -7.02
N SER A 80 -6.72 5.43 -6.67
CA SER A 80 -7.84 5.86 -7.52
C SER A 80 -7.72 7.33 -7.90
N SER A 81 -8.05 7.68 -9.15
CA SER A 81 -8.01 9.07 -9.62
C SER A 81 -8.97 9.97 -8.83
N VAL A 82 -10.08 9.42 -8.35
CA VAL A 82 -11.03 10.10 -7.46
C VAL A 82 -10.41 10.38 -6.10
N PHE A 83 -9.70 9.40 -5.54
CA PHE A 83 -9.03 9.51 -4.24
C PHE A 83 -7.97 10.61 -4.24
N ARG A 84 -7.06 10.60 -5.23
CA ARG A 84 -6.07 11.67 -5.39
C ARG A 84 -6.72 13.05 -5.57
N TYR A 85 -7.77 13.16 -6.41
CA TYR A 85 -8.46 14.43 -6.62
C TYR A 85 -9.12 14.95 -5.33
N GLU A 86 -9.71 14.06 -4.53
CA GLU A 86 -10.29 14.42 -3.24
C GLU A 86 -9.23 14.86 -2.21
N ILE A 87 -8.05 14.24 -2.17
CA ILE A 87 -6.92 14.70 -1.34
C ILE A 87 -6.37 16.03 -1.84
N GLU A 88 -6.08 16.19 -3.14
CA GLU A 88 -5.57 17.44 -3.71
C GLU A 88 -6.53 18.62 -3.49
N ASN A 89 -7.84 18.39 -3.40
CA ASN A 89 -8.81 19.41 -3.04
C ASN A 89 -8.81 19.72 -1.54
N LEU A 90 -8.76 18.69 -0.69
CA LEU A 90 -8.79 18.86 0.76
C LEU A 90 -7.49 19.52 1.28
N ALA A 91 -6.35 19.15 0.74
CA ALA A 91 -5.05 19.76 1.04
C ALA A 91 -5.05 21.26 0.74
N ARG A 92 -5.53 21.68 -0.45
CA ARG A 92 -5.66 23.10 -0.81
C ARG A 92 -6.56 23.84 0.16
N PHE A 93 -7.74 23.28 0.45
CA PHE A 93 -8.66 23.84 1.43
C PHE A 93 -8.01 24.03 2.81
N VAL A 94 -7.24 23.05 3.30
CA VAL A 94 -6.53 23.18 4.59
C VAL A 94 -5.45 24.27 4.54
N TYR A 95 -4.65 24.33 3.47
CA TYR A 95 -3.62 25.37 3.31
C TYR A 95 -4.23 26.78 3.25
N GLU A 96 -5.31 26.96 2.48
CA GLU A 96 -6.01 28.24 2.33
C GLU A 96 -6.76 28.62 3.62
N LEU A 97 -7.38 27.66 4.30
CA LEU A 97 -8.02 27.86 5.61
C LEU A 97 -7.00 28.33 6.66
N CYS A 98 -5.86 27.63 6.80
CA CYS A 98 -4.83 28.03 7.75
C CYS A 98 -4.27 29.42 7.45
N ALA A 99 -4.11 29.78 6.16
CA ALA A 99 -3.72 31.13 5.76
C ALA A 99 -4.77 32.19 6.14
N ARG A 100 -6.06 31.97 5.80
CA ARG A 100 -7.16 32.89 6.15
C ARG A 100 -7.31 33.07 7.66
N GLN A 101 -7.17 31.97 8.41
CA GLN A 101 -7.28 31.94 9.87
C GLN A 101 -5.97 32.32 10.58
N HIS A 102 -4.94 32.79 9.85
CA HIS A 102 -3.65 33.24 10.38
C HIS A 102 -2.94 32.21 11.29
N VAL A 103 -3.13 30.91 11.01
CA VAL A 103 -2.53 29.81 11.76
C VAL A 103 -1.11 29.56 11.22
N PRO A 104 -0.04 29.70 12.04
CA PRO A 104 1.30 29.35 11.61
C PRO A 104 1.40 27.84 11.40
N TYR A 105 1.62 27.40 10.17
CA TYR A 105 1.76 26.00 9.80
C TYR A 105 2.96 25.79 8.87
N TRP A 106 3.43 24.56 8.73
CA TRP A 106 4.38 24.17 7.69
C TRP A 106 3.93 22.90 6.99
N ALA A 107 4.22 22.76 5.70
CA ALA A 107 4.10 21.47 5.01
C ALA A 107 4.99 20.44 5.72
N ALA A 108 4.42 19.27 6.06
CA ALA A 108 5.13 18.18 6.73
C ALA A 108 5.28 16.96 5.81
N PHE A 109 6.01 15.95 6.29
CA PHE A 109 6.17 14.61 5.68
C PHE A 109 6.26 14.61 4.14
N GLY A 110 5.35 13.91 3.45
CA GLY A 110 5.35 13.77 1.99
C GLY A 110 5.20 15.12 1.30
N ASN A 111 4.27 15.95 1.76
CA ASN A 111 3.98 17.27 1.22
C ASN A 111 5.21 18.18 1.20
N LEU A 112 6.01 18.17 2.28
CA LEU A 112 7.28 18.91 2.31
C LEU A 112 8.23 18.44 1.21
N LEU A 113 8.38 17.12 1.02
CA LEU A 113 9.21 16.58 -0.05
C LEU A 113 8.69 16.95 -1.45
N PHE A 114 7.37 17.02 -1.64
CA PHE A 114 6.78 17.41 -2.93
C PHE A 114 7.07 18.88 -3.24
N VAL A 115 6.92 19.76 -2.25
CA VAL A 115 7.30 21.19 -2.34
C VAL A 115 8.81 21.32 -2.65
N MET A 116 9.67 20.65 -1.90
CA MET A 116 11.13 20.70 -2.09
C MET A 116 11.59 20.14 -3.44
N ARG A 117 10.85 19.19 -4.03
CA ARG A 117 11.09 18.63 -5.37
C ARG A 117 10.46 19.46 -6.50
N GLY A 118 9.85 20.62 -6.20
CA GLY A 118 9.19 21.48 -7.18
C GLY A 118 7.95 20.86 -7.84
N GLN A 119 7.35 19.84 -7.20
CA GLN A 119 6.15 19.20 -7.70
C GLN A 119 4.95 20.14 -7.54
N ARG A 120 3.94 20.01 -8.41
CA ARG A 120 2.71 20.83 -8.36
C ARG A 120 1.46 20.01 -8.01
N ARG A 121 1.63 18.72 -7.73
CA ARG A 121 0.59 17.71 -7.52
C ARG A 121 1.04 16.70 -6.49
N ILE A 122 0.08 16.10 -5.80
CA ILE A 122 0.34 14.94 -4.93
C ILE A 122 0.64 13.72 -5.84
N PRO A 123 1.72 12.95 -5.59
CA PRO A 123 2.02 11.74 -6.35
C PRO A 123 0.88 10.73 -6.35
N ALA A 124 0.78 9.91 -7.40
CA ALA A 124 -0.39 9.05 -7.58
C ALA A 124 -0.56 7.98 -6.50
N GLY A 125 0.53 7.48 -5.89
CA GLY A 125 0.49 6.46 -4.83
C GLY A 125 0.48 7.00 -3.41
N ASP A 126 0.42 8.31 -3.23
CA ASP A 126 0.39 8.98 -1.93
C ASP A 126 -1.04 8.96 -1.33
N THR A 127 -1.16 9.02 -0.01
CA THR A 127 -2.38 8.60 0.71
C THR A 127 -3.17 9.69 1.44
N ASP A 128 -2.53 10.84 1.66
CA ASP A 128 -2.89 11.81 2.68
C ASP A 128 -2.30 13.19 2.33
N SER A 129 -2.41 14.15 3.25
CA SER A 129 -1.72 15.44 3.11
C SER A 129 -1.44 16.04 4.49
N ASP A 130 -0.18 16.39 4.75
CA ASP A 130 0.27 16.74 6.10
C ASP A 130 0.68 18.20 6.26
N ILE A 131 0.29 18.78 7.40
CA ILE A 131 0.90 19.99 7.97
C ILE A 131 1.31 19.79 9.43
N GLY A 132 2.39 20.45 9.82
CA GLY A 132 2.74 20.65 11.23
C GLY A 132 2.28 22.02 11.72
N VAL A 133 1.80 22.09 12.96
CA VAL A 133 1.36 23.31 13.64
C VAL A 133 1.84 23.29 15.09
N VAL A 134 2.22 24.44 15.64
CA VAL A 134 2.52 24.56 17.07
C VAL A 134 1.22 24.56 17.86
N LYS A 135 1.05 23.60 18.79
CA LYS A 135 -0.20 23.39 19.52
C LYS A 135 -0.64 24.62 20.31
N THR A 136 0.30 25.33 20.93
CA THR A 136 0.07 26.55 21.71
C THR A 136 -0.53 27.66 20.86
N ASP A 137 -0.02 27.88 19.65
CA ASP A 137 -0.52 28.88 18.71
C ASP A 137 -1.89 28.49 18.13
N PHE A 138 -2.09 27.21 17.78
CA PHE A 138 -3.39 26.69 17.35
C PHE A 138 -4.48 26.88 18.42
N MET A 139 -4.19 26.53 19.67
CA MET A 139 -5.12 26.69 20.78
C MET A 139 -5.34 28.17 21.12
N ARG A 140 -4.36 29.05 20.90
CA ARG A 140 -4.54 30.50 21.03
C ARG A 140 -5.52 31.04 19.97
N GLN A 141 -5.44 30.52 18.73
CA GLN A 141 -6.28 30.98 17.62
C GLN A 141 -7.74 30.48 17.72
N PHE A 142 -7.94 29.21 18.05
CA PHE A 142 -9.29 28.60 18.04
C PHE A 142 -9.90 28.36 19.43
N GLY A 143 -9.10 28.39 20.50
CA GLY A 143 -9.51 28.02 21.86
C GLY A 143 -9.68 26.52 22.09
N SER A 144 -10.16 25.77 21.09
CA SER A 144 -10.24 24.30 21.12
C SER A 144 -10.29 23.68 19.72
N VAL A 145 -10.02 22.37 19.63
CA VAL A 145 -10.25 21.60 18.40
C VAL A 145 -11.73 21.50 18.04
N GLY A 146 -12.63 21.60 19.02
CA GLY A 146 -14.08 21.64 18.79
C GLY A 146 -14.47 22.87 17.96
N ASN A 147 -14.02 24.05 18.39
CA ASN A 147 -14.25 25.31 17.68
C ASN A 147 -13.64 25.29 16.27
N PHE A 148 -12.40 24.78 16.15
CA PHE A 148 -11.78 24.56 14.83
C PHE A 148 -12.62 23.65 13.93
N SER A 149 -13.18 22.56 14.48
CA SER A 149 -14.02 21.64 13.74
C SER A 149 -15.32 22.29 13.22
N GLU A 150 -15.89 23.24 13.95
CA GLU A 150 -17.04 24.04 13.48
C GLU A 150 -16.65 24.96 12.32
N VAL A 151 -15.51 25.65 12.43
CA VAL A 151 -14.97 26.50 11.35
C VAL A 151 -14.69 25.68 10.09
N VAL A 152 -13.99 24.56 10.22
CA VAL A 152 -13.68 23.62 9.13
C VAL A 152 -14.95 23.14 8.43
N ARG A 153 -15.95 22.65 9.18
CA ARG A 153 -17.22 22.16 8.60
C ARG A 153 -17.96 23.26 7.83
N ARG A 154 -17.99 24.48 8.39
CA ARG A 154 -18.64 25.64 7.76
C ARG A 154 -17.94 26.05 6.47
N GLU A 155 -16.61 26.22 6.50
CA GLU A 155 -15.86 26.69 5.32
C GLU A 155 -15.78 25.60 4.23
N ALA A 156 -15.65 24.32 4.58
CA ALA A 156 -15.67 23.22 3.62
C ALA A 156 -17.02 23.10 2.89
N TYR A 157 -18.13 23.37 3.57
CA TYR A 157 -19.45 23.42 2.92
C TYR A 157 -19.52 24.55 1.88
N LEU A 158 -18.87 25.69 2.13
CA LEU A 158 -18.84 26.81 1.19
C LEU A 158 -17.87 26.58 0.01
N GLU A 159 -16.67 26.06 0.27
CA GLU A 159 -15.59 25.98 -0.73
C GLU A 159 -15.52 24.63 -1.46
N LEU A 160 -15.70 23.52 -0.73
CA LEU A 160 -15.68 22.17 -1.30
C LEU A 160 -17.07 21.68 -1.73
N GLN A 161 -18.14 22.38 -1.32
CA GLN A 161 -19.55 21.98 -1.54
C GLN A 161 -19.82 20.55 -1.05
N LYS A 162 -19.14 20.15 0.03
CA LYS A 162 -19.20 18.82 0.65
C LYS A 162 -19.16 18.94 2.17
N PRO A 163 -19.82 18.03 2.91
CA PRO A 163 -19.54 17.85 4.33
C PRO A 163 -18.11 17.33 4.52
N VAL A 164 -17.52 17.68 5.66
CA VAL A 164 -16.23 17.13 6.12
C VAL A 164 -16.37 16.68 7.56
N TYR A 165 -15.60 15.67 7.92
CA TYR A 165 -15.57 15.07 9.24
C TYR A 165 -14.21 15.36 9.86
N VAL A 166 -14.22 15.90 11.08
CA VAL A 166 -13.02 16.30 11.81
C VAL A 166 -12.91 15.42 13.04
N VAL A 167 -11.81 14.68 13.15
CA VAL A 167 -11.53 13.76 14.25
C VAL A 167 -10.24 14.19 14.93
N TYR A 168 -10.27 14.33 16.25
CA TYR A 168 -9.09 14.65 17.04
C TYR A 168 -8.58 13.38 17.73
N HIS A 169 -7.39 12.94 17.30
CA HIS A 169 -6.64 11.85 17.90
C HIS A 169 -5.76 12.40 19.01
N THR A 170 -6.31 12.48 20.22
CA THR A 170 -5.60 12.97 21.41
C THR A 170 -4.37 12.14 21.74
N GLU A 171 -4.41 10.85 21.46
CA GLU A 171 -3.31 9.89 21.65
C GLU A 171 -2.16 10.06 20.65
N ARG A 172 -2.39 10.80 19.56
CA ARG A 172 -1.42 11.09 18.50
C ARG A 172 -1.05 12.57 18.38
N GLU A 173 -1.74 13.44 19.12
CA GLU A 173 -1.67 14.90 18.96
C GLU A 173 -1.88 15.31 17.50
N LEU A 174 -2.97 14.80 16.90
CA LEU A 174 -3.26 14.89 15.48
C LEU A 174 -4.75 15.19 15.24
N VAL A 175 -5.05 16.16 14.38
CA VAL A 175 -6.41 16.34 13.82
C VAL A 175 -6.44 15.81 12.41
N GLN A 176 -7.32 14.85 12.14
CA GLN A 176 -7.56 14.30 10.80
C GLN A 176 -8.89 14.84 10.26
N ILE A 177 -8.88 15.35 9.03
CA ILE A 177 -10.05 15.85 8.31
C ILE A 177 -10.34 14.86 7.17
N TYR A 178 -11.58 14.36 7.07
CA TYR A 178 -12.03 13.40 6.07
C TYR A 178 -13.17 13.97 5.22
N LEU A 179 -13.22 13.59 3.95
CA LEU A 179 -14.37 13.84 3.07
C LEU A 179 -15.47 12.77 3.16
N ASP A 180 -15.21 11.67 3.88
CA ASP A 180 -16.05 10.47 3.90
C ASP A 180 -15.76 9.69 5.21
N GLU A 181 -16.72 9.69 6.14
CA GLU A 181 -16.57 9.10 7.49
C GLU A 181 -16.58 7.57 7.47
N GLU A 182 -17.42 6.97 6.62
CA GLU A 182 -17.62 5.52 6.56
C GLU A 182 -16.38 4.82 5.99
N THR A 183 -15.80 5.36 4.92
CA THR A 183 -14.63 4.77 4.27
C THR A 183 -13.30 5.23 4.85
N LYS A 184 -13.29 6.29 5.68
CA LYS A 184 -12.08 6.98 6.17
C LYS A 184 -11.04 7.17 5.05
N GLY A 185 -11.53 7.64 3.91
CA GLY A 185 -10.79 7.71 2.64
C GLY A 185 -9.80 8.87 2.57
N SER A 186 -9.89 9.67 1.52
CA SER A 186 -9.06 10.87 1.32
C SER A 186 -9.10 11.78 2.54
N HIS A 187 -7.94 12.07 3.13
CA HIS A 187 -7.82 12.87 4.35
C HIS A 187 -6.65 13.86 4.35
N ALA A 188 -6.70 14.80 5.29
CA ALA A 188 -5.67 15.79 5.55
C ALA A 188 -5.40 15.88 7.07
N ASP A 189 -4.12 15.92 7.42
CA ASP A 189 -3.60 15.70 8.77
C ASP A 189 -2.89 16.95 9.29
N ILE A 190 -3.31 17.39 10.47
CA ILE A 190 -2.77 18.55 11.19
C ILE A 190 -2.08 18.04 12.45
N TRP A 191 -0.76 17.94 12.38
CA TRP A 191 0.11 17.43 13.42
C TRP A 191 0.45 18.52 14.43
N PHE A 192 0.06 18.32 15.69
CA PHE A 192 0.38 19.25 16.76
C PHE A 192 1.76 18.94 17.36
N TYR A 193 2.63 19.93 17.32
CA TYR A 193 3.91 19.92 18.02
C TYR A 193 3.80 20.78 19.28
N ARG A 194 4.29 20.28 20.41
CA ARG A 194 4.44 21.07 21.64
C ARG A 194 5.83 21.67 21.71
N GLU A 195 5.94 22.82 22.37
CA GLU A 195 7.21 23.48 22.65
C GLU A 195 7.77 22.94 23.97
N GLU A 196 9.00 22.42 23.94
CA GLU A 196 9.75 22.05 25.14
C GLU A 196 11.05 22.87 25.21
N VAL A 197 11.51 23.18 26.43
CA VAL A 197 12.76 23.90 26.66
C VAL A 197 13.60 23.06 27.62
N ASP A 198 14.78 22.67 27.18
CA ASP A 198 15.73 21.98 28.03
C ASP A 198 16.24 22.92 29.14
N LYS A 199 16.22 22.46 30.38
CA LYS A 199 16.48 23.31 31.55
C LYS A 199 17.96 23.62 31.78
N GLU A 200 18.85 22.79 31.26
CA GLU A 200 20.31 22.94 31.46
C GLU A 200 20.95 23.75 30.34
N SER A 201 20.61 23.46 29.08
CA SER A 201 21.15 24.12 27.89
C SER A 201 20.31 25.29 27.39
N GLY A 202 19.05 25.43 27.82
CA GLY A 202 18.10 26.42 27.31
C GLY A 202 17.61 26.14 25.88
N VAL A 203 18.00 25.02 25.26
CA VAL A 203 17.64 24.68 23.88
C VAL A 203 16.14 24.41 23.78
N LYS A 204 15.50 25.06 22.81
CA LYS A 204 14.06 24.93 22.53
C LYS A 204 13.80 23.90 21.44
N TRP A 205 12.83 23.04 21.67
CA TRP A 205 12.44 21.93 20.81
C TRP A 205 10.95 22.00 20.46
N LEU A 206 10.61 21.48 19.28
CA LEU A 206 9.26 21.10 18.88
C LEU A 206 9.17 19.57 18.95
N VAL A 207 8.18 19.06 19.68
CA VAL A 207 8.08 17.63 20.04
C VAL A 207 6.70 17.06 19.69
N ASN A 208 6.67 15.85 19.13
CA ASN A 208 5.46 15.02 18.98
C ASN A 208 5.83 13.52 19.02
N ASP A 209 5.13 12.74 19.85
CA ASP A 209 5.54 11.37 20.24
C ASP A 209 4.92 10.20 19.42
N ASP A 210 3.95 10.39 18.51
CA ASP A 210 2.88 9.41 18.15
C ASP A 210 3.19 7.95 17.67
N ARG A 211 4.46 7.55 17.54
CA ARG A 211 5.02 6.35 16.85
C ARG A 211 5.19 6.35 15.31
N THR A 212 4.58 7.24 14.51
CA THR A 212 4.76 7.30 13.04
C THR A 212 5.71 8.40 12.59
N ILE A 213 5.71 9.56 13.26
CA ILE A 213 6.75 10.61 13.07
C ILE A 213 8.12 10.07 13.48
N ARG A 214 9.19 10.32 12.72
CA ARG A 214 10.56 9.87 13.05
C ARG A 214 11.39 10.98 13.70
N GLY A 215 11.24 12.22 13.24
CA GLY A 215 11.81 13.43 13.83
C GLY A 215 11.07 13.83 15.11
N LYS A 216 11.08 12.97 16.13
CA LYS A 216 10.34 13.15 17.39
C LYS A 216 10.69 14.46 18.12
N TRP A 217 11.94 14.91 17.99
CA TRP A 217 12.48 16.11 18.60
C TRP A 217 13.15 16.96 17.52
N LEU A 218 12.55 18.12 17.21
CA LEU A 218 13.02 19.05 16.18
C LEU A 218 13.51 20.33 16.85
N LEU A 219 14.69 20.82 16.48
CA LEU A 219 15.20 22.10 16.97
C LEU A 219 14.27 23.23 16.53
N TYR A 220 13.76 24.00 17.49
CA TYR A 220 12.79 25.07 17.24
C TYR A 220 13.31 26.05 16.16
N ASP A 221 14.55 26.53 16.31
CA ASP A 221 15.16 27.52 15.40
C ASP A 221 15.49 26.99 13.99
N GLN A 222 15.35 25.67 13.75
CA GLN A 222 15.46 25.05 12.43
C GLN A 222 14.11 24.92 11.72
N VAL A 223 13.00 24.95 12.46
CA VAL A 223 11.64 24.91 11.91
C VAL A 223 11.05 26.32 11.82
N LEU A 224 11.30 27.13 12.85
CA LEU A 224 10.73 28.46 13.06
C LEU A 224 11.83 29.54 13.16
N PRO A 225 11.54 30.82 12.85
CA PRO A 225 10.32 31.29 12.18
C PRO A 225 10.19 30.69 10.78
N LEU A 226 8.95 30.57 10.31
CA LEU A 226 8.63 30.07 8.97
C LEU A 226 9.19 31.02 7.89
N HIS A 227 9.34 30.55 6.66
CA HIS A 227 9.69 31.46 5.56
C HIS A 227 8.60 32.52 5.34
N GLU A 228 9.01 33.78 5.19
CA GLU A 228 8.11 34.90 4.90
C GLU A 228 7.49 34.79 3.49
N GLU A 229 8.29 34.37 2.50
CA GLU A 229 7.81 34.02 1.17
C GLU A 229 7.32 32.56 1.14
N PRO A 230 6.02 32.30 0.88
CA PRO A 230 5.50 30.95 0.79
C PRO A 230 5.98 30.25 -0.49
N ALA A 231 6.15 28.93 -0.41
CA ALA A 231 6.33 28.10 -1.60
C ALA A 231 4.98 27.93 -2.33
N PHE A 232 4.99 27.29 -3.51
CA PHE A 232 3.79 27.11 -4.31
C PHE A 232 3.54 25.63 -4.62
N PHE A 233 2.44 25.07 -4.12
CA PHE A 233 2.07 23.67 -4.28
C PHE A 233 0.56 23.54 -4.44
N LEU A 234 0.10 22.59 -5.27
CA LEU A 234 -1.32 22.46 -5.64
C LEU A 234 -1.96 23.75 -6.17
N ASN A 235 -1.16 24.65 -6.75
CA ASN A 235 -1.56 26.00 -7.19
C ASN A 235 -2.03 26.95 -6.07
N VAL A 236 -1.67 26.69 -4.82
CA VAL A 236 -1.88 27.61 -3.69
C VAL A 236 -0.55 27.93 -2.98
N PRO A 237 -0.44 29.07 -2.27
CA PRO A 237 0.69 29.35 -1.39
C PRO A 237 0.73 28.35 -0.24
N VAL A 238 1.90 27.77 0.02
CA VAL A 238 2.13 26.79 1.09
C VAL A 238 3.35 27.19 1.89
N THR A 239 3.17 27.31 3.19
CA THR A 239 4.24 27.72 4.11
C THR A 239 5.23 26.58 4.36
N VAL A 240 6.52 26.92 4.41
CA VAL A 240 7.62 25.97 4.60
C VAL A 240 8.48 26.34 5.82
N PRO A 241 9.08 25.34 6.52
CA PRO A 241 9.88 25.59 7.70
C PRO A 241 11.22 26.23 7.34
N ARG A 242 11.80 27.00 8.26
CA ARG A 242 13.05 27.77 8.08
C ARG A 242 14.20 26.98 7.43
N ASN A 243 14.28 25.70 7.76
CA ASN A 243 15.22 24.75 7.16
C ASN A 243 14.48 23.46 6.77
N ALA A 244 13.79 23.50 5.64
CA ALA A 244 13.13 22.34 5.03
C ALA A 244 14.06 21.11 4.90
N SER A 245 15.34 21.32 4.62
CA SER A 245 16.34 20.25 4.52
C SER A 245 16.69 19.62 5.88
N TYR A 246 16.60 20.35 6.98
CA TYR A 246 16.72 19.78 8.33
C TYR A 246 15.53 18.87 8.65
N LEU A 247 14.31 19.37 8.46
CA LEU A 247 13.09 18.60 8.77
C LEU A 247 12.99 17.34 7.88
N ALA A 248 13.19 17.48 6.57
CA ALA A 248 13.16 16.35 5.64
C ALA A 248 14.25 15.29 5.95
N ARG A 249 15.42 15.72 6.45
CA ARG A 249 16.48 14.79 6.88
C ARG A 249 16.17 14.10 8.21
N ALA A 250 15.50 14.79 9.14
CA ALA A 250 15.05 14.19 10.39
C ALA A 250 14.02 13.07 10.15
N GLU A 251 13.13 13.25 9.18
CA GLU A 251 12.14 12.24 8.80
C GLU A 251 12.67 11.13 7.89
N TYR A 252 13.39 11.46 6.82
CA TYR A 252 13.71 10.50 5.75
C TYR A 252 15.19 10.13 5.67
N GLY A 253 16.02 10.64 6.59
CA GLY A 253 17.47 10.42 6.59
C GLY A 253 18.19 11.21 5.50
N PRO A 254 19.49 10.96 5.26
CA PRO A 254 20.32 11.79 4.36
C PRO A 254 19.87 11.79 2.90
N ASN A 255 19.18 10.72 2.44
CA ASN A 255 18.78 10.53 1.04
C ASN A 255 17.33 10.96 0.75
N TYR A 256 16.73 11.82 1.60
CA TYR A 256 15.33 12.25 1.53
C TYR A 256 14.86 12.76 0.16
N MET A 257 15.74 13.34 -0.66
CA MET A 257 15.37 13.82 -2.00
C MET A 257 15.14 12.68 -3.01
N THR A 258 15.78 11.52 -2.83
CA THR A 258 15.58 10.35 -3.69
C THR A 258 14.17 9.79 -3.47
N PRO A 259 13.30 9.74 -4.51
CA PRO A 259 12.00 9.10 -4.38
C PRO A 259 12.18 7.62 -4.07
N LEU A 260 11.46 7.14 -3.07
CA LEU A 260 11.44 5.74 -2.68
C LEU A 260 9.99 5.32 -2.50
N THR A 261 9.63 4.22 -3.14
CA THR A 261 8.31 3.59 -3.05
C THR A 261 8.56 2.11 -2.85
N MET A 262 8.10 1.55 -1.74
CA MET A 262 8.33 0.17 -1.37
C MET A 262 7.18 -0.70 -1.86
N ARG A 263 7.45 -1.92 -2.35
CA ARG A 263 6.39 -2.87 -2.76
C ARG A 263 5.32 -3.10 -1.68
N MET A 264 5.68 -3.05 -0.40
CA MET A 264 4.74 -3.18 0.71
C MET A 264 3.76 -1.99 0.82
N GLU A 265 4.16 -0.76 0.47
CA GLU A 265 3.27 0.42 0.42
C GLU A 265 2.21 0.25 -0.68
N CYS A 266 2.60 -0.36 -1.78
CA CYS A 266 1.72 -0.69 -2.89
C CYS A 266 0.71 -1.77 -2.51
N ILE A 267 1.14 -2.78 -1.73
CA ILE A 267 0.24 -3.79 -1.16
C ILE A 267 -0.71 -3.13 -0.13
N GLU A 268 -0.22 -2.20 0.69
CA GLU A 268 -1.02 -1.43 1.65
C GLU A 268 -2.09 -0.59 0.94
N ASN A 269 -1.75 0.13 -0.14
CA ASN A 269 -2.70 0.87 -0.99
C ASN A 269 -3.80 -0.02 -1.59
N MET A 270 -3.48 -1.27 -1.93
CA MET A 270 -4.46 -2.25 -2.43
C MET A 270 -5.35 -2.81 -1.32
N ILE A 271 -4.77 -3.17 -0.16
CA ILE A 271 -5.49 -3.77 0.98
C ILE A 271 -6.41 -2.75 1.65
N ASN A 272 -5.94 -1.52 1.86
CA ASN A 272 -6.73 -0.41 2.40
C ASN A 272 -7.76 0.13 1.38
N GLY A 273 -7.73 -0.38 0.14
CA GLY A 273 -8.73 -0.08 -0.89
C GLY A 273 -8.53 1.23 -1.62
N TYR A 274 -7.48 2.01 -1.33
CA TYR A 274 -7.16 3.30 -1.97
C TYR A 274 -6.99 3.15 -3.50
N THR A 275 -6.37 2.04 -3.96
CA THR A 275 -6.28 1.66 -5.39
C THR A 275 -7.66 1.56 -6.07
N PHE A 276 -8.69 1.13 -5.34
CA PHE A 276 -10.05 0.86 -5.85
C PHE A 276 -11.11 1.78 -5.22
N TYR A 277 -10.68 2.90 -4.66
CA TYR A 277 -11.54 3.83 -3.94
C TYR A 277 -12.61 4.44 -4.87
N LYS A 278 -13.86 4.42 -4.41
CA LYS A 278 -15.08 4.77 -5.16
C LYS A 278 -15.18 4.12 -6.57
N THR A 279 -14.46 3.02 -6.82
CA THR A 279 -14.48 2.32 -8.11
C THR A 279 -15.78 1.51 -8.28
N PRO A 280 -16.51 1.65 -9.40
CA PRO A 280 -17.76 0.91 -9.63
C PRO A 280 -17.60 -0.60 -9.55
N PHE A 281 -18.61 -1.30 -9.03
CA PHE A 281 -18.61 -2.76 -8.88
C PHE A 281 -18.33 -3.48 -10.22
N THR A 282 -18.87 -2.97 -11.33
CA THR A 282 -18.64 -3.51 -12.68
C THR A 282 -17.17 -3.46 -13.12
N MET A 283 -16.42 -2.44 -12.67
CA MET A 283 -14.98 -2.33 -12.93
C MET A 283 -14.17 -3.27 -12.02
N LYS A 284 -14.56 -3.39 -10.74
CA LYS A 284 -13.98 -4.40 -9.82
C LYS A 284 -14.17 -5.83 -10.36
N LEU A 285 -15.37 -6.14 -10.87
CA LEU A 285 -15.67 -7.42 -11.51
C LEU A 285 -14.80 -7.65 -12.76
N ARG A 286 -14.61 -6.64 -13.62
CA ARG A 286 -13.69 -6.74 -14.78
C ARG A 286 -12.26 -7.08 -14.35
N TYR A 287 -11.73 -6.45 -13.30
CA TYR A 287 -10.39 -6.78 -12.79
C TYR A 287 -10.32 -8.21 -12.25
N ALA A 288 -11.33 -8.67 -11.50
CA ALA A 288 -11.41 -10.06 -11.03
C ALA A 288 -11.49 -11.06 -12.19
N THR A 289 -12.29 -10.79 -13.23
CA THR A 289 -12.38 -11.63 -14.43
C THR A 289 -11.05 -11.69 -15.18
N LEU A 290 -10.38 -10.55 -15.38
CA LEU A 290 -9.06 -10.51 -16.03
C LEU A 290 -8.03 -11.31 -15.23
N PHE A 291 -8.00 -11.16 -13.90
CA PHE A 291 -7.13 -11.95 -13.02
C PHE A 291 -7.37 -13.45 -13.17
N VAL A 292 -8.64 -13.90 -13.12
CA VAL A 292 -9.01 -15.31 -13.32
C VAL A 292 -8.60 -15.81 -14.71
N VAL A 293 -8.77 -15.00 -15.76
CA VAL A 293 -8.34 -15.34 -17.13
C VAL A 293 -6.82 -15.51 -17.21
N PHE A 294 -6.03 -14.61 -16.61
CA PHE A 294 -4.56 -14.74 -16.59
C PHE A 294 -4.09 -15.96 -15.79
N VAL A 295 -4.69 -16.22 -14.62
CA VAL A 295 -4.38 -17.42 -13.82
C VAL A 295 -4.73 -18.69 -14.58
N ALA A 296 -5.90 -18.75 -15.21
CA ALA A 296 -6.32 -19.90 -16.02
C ALA A 296 -5.40 -20.09 -17.24
N ALA A 297 -5.07 -19.03 -17.97
CA ALA A 297 -4.17 -19.08 -19.11
C ALA A 297 -2.77 -19.58 -18.70
N LEU A 298 -2.17 -19.03 -17.65
CA LEU A 298 -0.86 -19.46 -17.15
C LEU A 298 -0.89 -20.92 -16.67
N THR A 299 -1.94 -21.31 -15.94
CA THR A 299 -2.14 -22.70 -15.47
C THR A 299 -2.24 -23.67 -16.66
N LEU A 300 -3.04 -23.35 -17.69
CA LEU A 300 -3.22 -24.20 -18.87
C LEU A 300 -1.97 -24.23 -19.76
N LEU A 301 -1.26 -23.10 -19.92
CA LEU A 301 0.02 -23.06 -20.64
C LEU A 301 1.05 -23.95 -19.95
N ALA A 302 1.24 -23.80 -18.63
CA ALA A 302 2.15 -24.65 -17.86
C ALA A 302 1.74 -26.13 -17.92
N ALA A 303 0.46 -26.44 -17.74
CA ALA A 303 -0.06 -27.82 -17.80
C ALA A 303 0.20 -28.50 -19.14
N ASN A 304 0.08 -27.79 -20.27
CA ASN A 304 0.24 -28.36 -21.60
C ASN A 304 1.69 -28.35 -22.09
N PHE A 305 2.42 -27.25 -21.90
CA PHE A 305 3.75 -27.03 -22.50
C PHE A 305 4.92 -27.50 -21.63
N ILE A 306 4.74 -27.80 -20.33
CA ILE A 306 5.79 -28.38 -19.49
C ILE A 306 5.72 -29.93 -19.58
N PRO A 307 6.64 -30.61 -20.30
CA PRO A 307 6.47 -32.04 -20.62
C PRO A 307 6.38 -33.01 -19.42
N PRO A 308 7.08 -32.84 -18.28
CA PRO A 308 6.88 -33.71 -17.12
C PRO A 308 5.52 -33.48 -16.44
N LEU A 309 4.99 -32.25 -16.48
CA LEU A 309 3.70 -31.88 -15.89
C LEU A 309 2.53 -32.37 -16.74
N SER A 310 2.55 -32.10 -18.04
CA SER A 310 1.56 -32.62 -19.02
C SER A 310 1.36 -34.14 -18.90
N ARG A 311 2.46 -34.90 -18.90
CA ARG A 311 2.45 -36.37 -18.71
C ARG A 311 1.98 -36.82 -17.32
N ALA A 312 2.03 -35.96 -16.30
CA ALA A 312 1.58 -36.27 -14.94
C ALA A 312 0.10 -35.89 -14.70
N LEU A 313 -0.44 -34.93 -15.45
CA LEU A 313 -1.83 -34.47 -15.37
C LEU A 313 -2.77 -35.28 -16.28
N GLN A 314 -2.24 -35.91 -17.35
CA GLN A 314 -3.04 -36.81 -18.19
C GLN A 314 -3.49 -38.07 -17.43
N ILE A 315 -4.81 -38.18 -17.21
CA ILE A 315 -5.43 -39.45 -16.83
C ILE A 315 -5.34 -40.39 -18.04
N GLN A 316 -4.54 -41.45 -17.94
CA GLN A 316 -4.62 -42.56 -18.91
C GLN A 316 -6.03 -43.15 -18.86
N LYS A 317 -6.87 -42.87 -19.86
CA LYS A 317 -8.08 -43.67 -20.13
C LYS A 317 -7.63 -45.12 -20.28
N ARG A 318 -7.90 -45.94 -19.27
CA ARG A 318 -7.70 -47.39 -19.33
C ARG A 318 -8.53 -47.89 -20.53
N LYS A 319 -7.92 -48.62 -21.45
CA LYS A 319 -8.67 -49.36 -22.48
C LYS A 319 -9.54 -50.41 -21.77
N THR A 320 -10.79 -50.07 -21.48
CA THR A 320 -11.85 -51.04 -21.19
C THR A 320 -12.28 -51.65 -22.53
N GLY A 321 -11.48 -52.61 -23.00
CA GLY A 321 -11.70 -53.29 -24.26
C GLY A 321 -10.76 -54.49 -24.40
N ALA A 322 -11.29 -55.61 -24.87
CA ALA A 322 -10.64 -56.90 -25.09
C ALA A 322 -10.16 -57.67 -23.83
N ARG A 323 -11.06 -58.49 -23.28
CA ARG A 323 -10.78 -59.90 -22.96
C ARG A 323 -12.05 -60.75 -22.99
N SER A 324 -12.67 -60.83 -24.16
CA SER A 324 -13.52 -61.97 -24.54
C SER A 324 -12.61 -63.17 -24.82
N GLY A 325 -12.15 -63.84 -23.76
CA GLY A 325 -11.41 -65.09 -23.84
C GLY A 325 -12.36 -66.25 -23.62
N SER A 326 -12.45 -67.15 -24.60
CA SER A 326 -13.15 -68.42 -24.50
C SER A 326 -12.61 -69.29 -23.35
N PRO A 327 -13.43 -70.20 -22.78
CA PRO A 327 -12.99 -71.09 -21.72
C PRO A 327 -11.88 -72.04 -22.22
N PRO A 328 -10.97 -72.47 -21.33
CA PRO A 328 -9.86 -73.35 -21.70
C PRO A 328 -10.40 -74.74 -22.11
N GLN A 329 -9.81 -75.31 -23.16
CA GLN A 329 -9.93 -76.75 -23.40
C GLN A 329 -9.02 -77.49 -22.42
N ASP A 330 -9.61 -78.19 -21.46
CA ASP A 330 -8.88 -79.16 -20.66
C ASP A 330 -8.35 -80.28 -21.56
N LYS A 331 -7.05 -80.53 -21.46
CA LYS A 331 -6.40 -81.76 -21.92
C LYS A 331 -5.99 -82.57 -20.71
N TYR A 332 -5.81 -83.87 -20.93
CA TYR A 332 -5.47 -84.92 -19.97
C TYR A 332 -6.65 -85.42 -19.12
N PHE A 333 -7.26 -86.52 -19.56
CA PHE A 333 -6.95 -87.84 -18.98
C PHE A 333 -7.02 -88.93 -20.05
N ALA A 334 -6.46 -90.09 -19.70
CA ALA A 334 -6.18 -91.32 -20.47
C ALA A 334 -7.15 -91.67 -21.62
#